data_AF-A0A410RIM0-F1
#
_entry.id   AF-A0A410RIM0-F1
#
_cell.length_a   1.000
_cell.length_b   1.000
_cell.length_c   1.000
_cell.angle_alpha   90.00
_cell.angle_beta   90.00
_cell.angle_gamma   90.00
#
_symmetry.space_group_name_H-M   'P 1'
#
loop_
_entity.id
_entity.type
_entity.pdbx_description
1 polymer ?
#
loop_
_entity_poly.entity_id
_entity_poly.type
_entity_poly.pdbx_seq_one_letter_code
_entity_poly.pdbx_strand_id
1 'polypeptide(L)'
;MSRNTLKWSVLASALLLGACNNAPSEPAQEPTRSVRTVESKLSQIELEWEGPTPLLESIMEAGNDECDTHNNWCDGTLDVYGFPWTSTQAPTLSDAVESVFALSQDYSYYPWQDLGTVPFSTMADQLFFFDALDPHLLTEIGNGTEQVQIRYFYSSYLVAPGASDWNHLFIVLFPQSHRVAVFNLVNHEI
;
A
#
# COMPACT_ATOMS: atom_id res chain seq x y z
N MET A 1 -17.21 -27.05 35.50
CA MET A 1 -17.78 -28.29 34.92
C MET A 1 -17.52 -28.28 33.42
N SER A 2 -16.92 -29.36 32.92
CA SER A 2 -16.80 -29.90 31.54
C SER A 2 -16.67 -28.91 30.36
N ARG A 3 -15.51 -28.79 29.66
CA ARG A 3 -14.99 -29.68 28.59
C ARG A 3 -16.04 -30.16 27.58
N ASN A 4 -15.91 -29.75 26.31
CA ASN A 4 -15.47 -30.68 25.25
C ASN A 4 -15.17 -29.99 23.91
N THR A 5 -13.97 -30.26 23.42
CA THR A 5 -13.53 -30.22 22.02
C THR A 5 -14.11 -31.40 21.25
N LEU A 6 -14.45 -31.23 19.97
CA LEU A 6 -14.60 -32.38 19.05
C LEU A 6 -13.88 -32.13 17.73
N LYS A 7 -12.86 -32.98 17.53
CA LYS A 7 -12.13 -33.26 16.30
C LYS A 7 -13.06 -33.93 15.29
N TRP A 8 -12.92 -33.59 14.02
CA TRP A 8 -13.46 -34.40 12.92
C TRP A 8 -12.29 -35.13 12.26
N SER A 9 -12.31 -36.45 12.38
CA SER A 9 -11.39 -37.35 11.69
C SER A 9 -12.10 -38.02 10.52
N VAL A 10 -11.32 -38.15 9.46
CA VAL A 10 -11.48 -38.87 8.19
C VAL A 10 -12.22 -40.20 8.31
N LEU A 11 -13.06 -40.52 7.32
CA LEU A 11 -13.35 -41.89 6.92
C LEU A 11 -13.49 -42.01 5.41
N ALA A 12 -12.63 -42.87 4.86
CA ALA A 12 -12.57 -43.27 3.47
C ALA A 12 -13.73 -44.21 3.11
N SER A 13 -14.09 -44.25 1.83
CA SER A 13 -14.82 -45.37 1.24
C SER A 13 -14.26 -45.62 -0.15
N ALA A 14 -13.52 -46.72 -0.27
CA ALA A 14 -13.09 -47.29 -1.54
C ALA A 14 -14.02 -48.47 -1.85
N LEU A 15 -14.63 -48.44 -3.03
CA LEU A 15 -15.33 -49.56 -3.64
C LEU A 15 -14.57 -49.93 -4.92
N LEU A 16 -13.96 -51.12 -4.89
CA LEU A 16 -13.44 -51.83 -6.06
C LEU A 16 -14.58 -52.65 -6.68
N LEU A 17 -14.60 -52.77 -8.01
CA LEU A 17 -14.99 -53.99 -8.74
C LEU A 17 -14.82 -53.79 -10.27
N GLY A 18 -14.18 -54.76 -10.94
CA GLY A 18 -14.40 -55.05 -12.37
C GLY A 18 -13.15 -55.15 -13.25
N ALA A 19 -12.83 -56.38 -13.70
CA ALA A 19 -11.62 -56.79 -14.42
C ALA A 19 -11.70 -56.67 -15.97
N CYS A 20 -10.54 -56.60 -16.66
CA CYS A 20 -10.07 -57.52 -17.73
C CYS A 20 -8.89 -56.99 -18.60
N ASN A 21 -7.80 -57.77 -18.65
CA ASN A 21 -6.82 -58.06 -19.73
C ASN A 21 -5.83 -57.02 -20.35
N ASN A 22 -4.55 -57.27 -20.04
CA ASN A 22 -3.30 -57.29 -20.86
C ASN A 22 -2.93 -56.15 -21.84
N ALA A 23 -1.93 -55.33 -21.47
CA ALA A 23 -0.62 -55.12 -22.12
C ALA A 23 0.17 -54.00 -21.37
N PRO A 24 1.53 -54.01 -21.31
CA PRO A 24 2.28 -52.97 -20.63
C PRO A 24 2.51 -51.79 -21.58
N SER A 25 1.81 -50.68 -21.35
CA SER A 25 2.09 -49.39 -21.98
C SER A 25 2.52 -48.40 -20.90
N GLU A 26 3.60 -47.67 -21.20
CA GLU A 26 4.18 -46.54 -20.46
C GLU A 26 3.21 -45.76 -19.56
N PRO A 27 3.63 -45.34 -18.35
CA PRO A 27 2.83 -44.43 -17.56
C PRO A 27 2.72 -43.09 -18.30
N ALA A 28 1.53 -42.82 -18.83
CA ALA A 28 1.13 -41.48 -19.22
C ALA A 28 1.28 -40.57 -18.00
N GLN A 29 2.14 -39.56 -18.12
CA GLN A 29 2.27 -38.48 -17.15
C GLN A 29 0.93 -37.78 -17.03
N GLU A 30 0.25 -37.99 -15.92
CA GLU A 30 -0.77 -37.07 -15.45
C GLU A 30 -0.06 -35.72 -15.24
N PRO A 31 -0.53 -34.61 -15.82
CA PRO A 31 0.09 -33.33 -15.56
C PRO A 31 -0.18 -33.03 -14.10
N THR A 32 0.85 -33.23 -13.26
CA THR A 32 0.90 -32.69 -11.92
C THR A 32 0.61 -31.21 -12.07
N ARG A 33 -0.64 -30.81 -11.80
CA ARG A 33 -1.02 -29.42 -11.66
C ARG A 33 -0.10 -28.93 -10.57
N SER A 34 0.96 -28.24 -10.98
CA SER A 34 1.82 -27.53 -10.06
C SER A 34 0.89 -26.57 -9.37
N VAL A 35 0.52 -26.94 -8.14
CA VAL A 35 0.12 -25.95 -7.15
C VAL A 35 1.39 -25.13 -7.03
N ARG A 36 1.50 -24.09 -7.87
CA ARG A 36 2.35 -22.96 -7.58
C ARG A 36 1.85 -22.53 -6.22
N THR A 37 2.61 -22.89 -5.20
CA THR A 37 2.60 -22.21 -3.93
C THR A 37 2.81 -20.76 -4.30
N VAL A 38 1.71 -20.02 -4.43
CA VAL A 38 1.78 -18.57 -4.42
C VAL A 38 2.29 -18.28 -3.02
N GLU A 39 3.59 -18.02 -2.91
CA GLU A 39 4.18 -17.50 -1.68
C GLU A 39 3.48 -16.18 -1.38
N SER A 40 2.35 -16.28 -0.65
CA SER A 40 1.85 -15.21 0.20
C SER A 40 2.88 -15.06 1.32
N LYS A 41 3.92 -14.26 1.05
CA LYS A 41 4.93 -13.88 2.05
C LYS A 41 5.12 -12.37 2.18
N LEU A 42 4.39 -11.57 1.41
CA LEU A 42 4.47 -10.10 1.48
C LEU A 42 3.17 -9.44 1.99
N SER A 43 2.07 -10.18 2.08
CA SER A 43 0.78 -9.69 2.63
C SER A 43 0.80 -9.44 4.16
N GLN A 44 1.98 -9.30 4.76
CA GLN A 44 2.23 -9.05 6.18
C GLN A 44 3.51 -8.23 6.41
N ILE A 45 4.00 -7.48 5.43
CA ILE A 45 5.01 -6.47 5.78
C ILE A 45 4.28 -5.37 6.55
N GLU A 46 4.44 -5.42 7.87
CA GLU A 46 4.07 -4.33 8.76
C GLU A 46 5.12 -3.24 8.61
N LEU A 47 4.69 -2.09 8.10
CA LEU A 47 5.52 -0.89 8.01
C LEU A 47 5.70 -0.31 9.43
N GLU A 48 6.91 0.10 9.77
CA GLU A 48 7.21 0.78 11.02
C GLU A 48 7.12 2.29 10.80
N TRP A 49 6.31 2.99 11.61
CA TRP A 49 6.22 4.45 11.53
C TRP A 49 7.51 5.08 12.05
N GLU A 50 8.17 5.85 11.19
CA GLU A 50 9.37 6.64 11.52
C GLU A 50 9.03 8.11 11.80
N GLY A 51 7.95 8.60 11.17
CA GLY A 51 7.55 10.01 11.19
C GLY A 51 8.39 10.88 10.24
N PRO A 52 7.87 12.03 9.78
CA PRO A 52 8.64 12.98 8.99
C PRO A 52 9.83 13.51 9.78
N THR A 53 10.90 13.90 9.08
CA THR A 53 12.02 14.59 9.72
C THR A 53 11.59 15.99 10.18
N PRO A 54 12.30 16.64 11.11
CA PRO A 54 11.94 18.00 11.54
C PRO A 54 11.87 19.03 10.41
N LEU A 55 12.67 18.85 9.35
CA LEU A 55 12.60 19.71 8.17
C LEU A 55 11.29 19.48 7.41
N LEU A 56 10.94 18.23 7.12
CA LEU A 56 9.72 17.89 6.42
C LEU A 56 8.47 18.28 7.22
N GLU A 57 8.49 18.07 8.53
CA GLU A 57 7.43 18.51 9.44
C GLU A 57 7.24 20.03 9.36
N SER A 58 8.33 20.81 9.43
CA SER A 58 8.24 22.28 9.31
C SER A 58 7.72 22.76 7.95
N ILE A 59 7.99 22.01 6.87
CA ILE A 59 7.47 22.31 5.54
C ILE A 59 5.96 22.03 5.48
N MET A 60 5.52 20.91 6.04
CA MET A 60 4.10 20.57 6.14
C MET A 60 3.33 21.61 6.95
N GLU A 61 3.87 22.03 8.10
CA GLU A 61 3.29 23.08 8.92
C GLU A 61 3.18 24.39 8.15
N ALA A 62 4.24 24.83 7.45
CA ALA A 62 4.20 26.05 6.67
C ALA A 62 3.18 26.01 5.52
N GLY A 63 3.02 24.86 4.86
CA GLY A 63 2.02 24.69 3.79
C GLY A 63 0.59 24.72 4.31
N ASN A 64 0.33 24.08 5.47
CA ASN A 64 -0.96 24.14 6.14
C ASN A 64 -1.27 25.56 6.63
N ASP A 65 -0.32 26.24 7.28
CA ASP A 65 -0.46 27.62 7.76
C ASP A 65 -0.79 28.60 6.60
N GLU A 66 -0.13 28.43 5.45
CA GLU A 66 -0.39 29.23 4.26
C GLU A 66 -1.80 28.98 3.71
N CYS A 67 -2.24 27.72 3.70
CA CYS A 67 -3.60 27.36 3.29
C CYS A 67 -4.63 27.97 4.22
N ASP A 68 -4.49 27.79 5.54
CA ASP A 68 -5.40 28.33 6.55
C ASP A 68 -5.51 29.85 6.49
N THR A 69 -4.38 30.54 6.31
CA THR A 69 -4.32 32.00 6.34
C THR A 69 -5.04 32.65 5.16
N HIS A 70 -4.93 32.08 3.96
CA HIS A 70 -5.36 32.75 2.73
C HIS A 70 -6.62 32.15 2.09
N ASN A 71 -6.92 30.90 2.41
CA ASN A 71 -7.71 30.04 1.53
C ASN A 71 -8.70 29.16 2.29
N ASN A 72 -8.26 28.56 3.40
CA ASN A 72 -9.04 27.69 4.29
C ASN A 72 -9.82 26.58 3.55
N TRP A 73 -9.26 26.11 2.42
CA TRP A 73 -9.85 25.09 1.56
C TRP A 73 -8.94 23.87 1.38
N CYS A 74 -7.88 23.71 2.17
CA CYS A 74 -7.01 22.54 2.05
C CYS A 74 -6.28 22.17 3.33
N ASP A 75 -6.00 20.87 3.47
CA ASP A 75 -5.21 20.26 4.53
C ASP A 75 -4.20 19.27 3.92
N GLY A 76 -2.97 19.24 4.45
CA GLY A 76 -1.94 18.30 4.02
C GLY A 76 -1.38 17.48 5.18
N THR A 77 -1.16 16.18 4.95
CA THR A 77 -0.43 15.29 5.86
C THR A 77 0.71 14.57 5.16
N LEU A 78 1.77 14.27 5.93
CA LEU A 78 2.89 13.46 5.48
C LEU A 78 3.27 12.46 6.57
N ASP A 79 3.15 11.18 6.23
CA ASP A 79 3.65 10.09 7.05
C ASP A 79 4.87 9.45 6.39
N VAL A 80 5.81 8.99 7.22
CA VAL A 80 7.01 8.29 6.77
C VAL A 80 7.14 6.97 7.52
N TYR A 81 7.41 5.92 6.75
CA TYR A 81 7.52 4.56 7.24
C TYR A 81 8.79 3.87 6.73
N GLY A 82 9.28 2.91 7.51
CA GLY A 82 10.36 2.00 7.15
C GLY A 82 9.86 0.57 6.96
N PHE A 83 10.49 -0.17 6.04
CA PHE A 83 10.37 -1.61 6.01
C PHE A 83 11.29 -2.24 7.07
N PRO A 84 10.79 -3.15 7.92
CA PRO A 84 11.66 -3.87 8.86
C PRO A 84 12.68 -4.70 8.05
N TRP A 85 13.96 -4.36 8.19
CA TRP A 85 15.11 -4.81 7.35
C TRP A 85 15.41 -6.33 7.35
N THR A 86 14.48 -7.18 7.78
CA THR A 86 14.73 -8.62 7.92
C THR A 86 14.72 -9.39 6.59
N SER A 87 14.35 -8.74 5.48
CA SER A 87 14.26 -9.37 4.15
C SER A 87 15.45 -8.99 3.26
N THR A 88 15.97 -9.97 2.52
CA THR A 88 16.95 -9.75 1.44
C THR A 88 16.30 -9.33 0.11
N GLN A 89 14.97 -9.27 0.06
CA GLN A 89 14.21 -8.85 -1.12
C GLN A 89 13.92 -7.35 -1.04
N ALA A 90 14.25 -6.62 -2.09
CA ALA A 90 13.91 -5.20 -2.19
C ALA A 90 12.38 -5.04 -2.19
N PRO A 91 11.83 -4.05 -1.45
CA PRO A 91 10.40 -3.79 -1.41
C PRO A 91 9.88 -3.38 -2.79
N THR A 92 8.65 -3.77 -3.11
CA THR A 92 7.96 -3.34 -4.34
C THR A 92 6.92 -2.27 -4.03
N LEU A 93 6.57 -1.46 -5.04
CA LEU A 93 5.51 -0.44 -4.88
C LEU A 93 4.17 -1.09 -4.49
N SER A 94 3.89 -2.30 -4.96
CA SER A 94 2.68 -3.03 -4.59
C SER A 94 2.67 -3.38 -3.10
N ASP A 95 3.80 -3.81 -2.54
CA ASP A 95 3.91 -4.12 -1.11
C ASP A 95 3.71 -2.86 -0.28
N ALA A 96 4.35 -1.75 -0.67
CA ALA A 96 4.16 -0.46 0.01
C ALA A 96 2.69 -0.02 0.01
N VAL A 97 2.01 -0.12 -1.13
CA VAL A 97 0.58 0.20 -1.25
C VAL A 97 -0.26 -0.70 -0.36
N GLU A 98 -0.09 -2.02 -0.44
CA GLU A 98 -0.86 -2.98 0.39
C GLU A 98 -0.65 -2.70 1.88
N SER A 99 0.59 -2.49 2.31
CA SER A 99 0.93 -2.19 3.69
C SER A 99 0.32 -0.86 4.17
N VAL A 100 0.42 0.22 3.39
CA VAL A 100 -0.15 1.53 3.77
C VAL A 100 -1.67 1.45 3.94
N PHE A 101 -2.37 0.79 3.01
CA PHE A 101 -3.82 0.58 3.13
C PHE A 101 -4.20 -0.36 4.28
N ALA A 102 -3.29 -1.24 4.72
CA ALA A 102 -3.50 -2.08 5.89
C ALA A 102 -3.28 -1.35 7.24
N LEU A 103 -2.49 -0.27 7.26
CA LEU A 103 -2.18 0.48 8.49
C LEU A 103 -3.35 1.31 9.01
N SER A 104 -4.15 1.90 8.13
CA SER A 104 -5.22 2.81 8.52
C SER A 104 -6.59 2.34 8.05
N GLN A 105 -7.52 2.23 9.01
CA GLN A 105 -8.92 2.02 8.68
C GLN A 105 -9.51 3.22 7.92
N ASP A 106 -8.96 4.43 8.10
CA ASP A 106 -9.45 5.65 7.43
C ASP A 106 -9.36 5.52 5.91
N TYR A 107 -8.27 4.95 5.40
CA TYR A 107 -8.12 4.68 3.97
C TYR A 107 -9.12 3.65 3.44
N SER A 108 -9.73 2.83 4.29
CA SER A 108 -10.78 1.89 3.87
C SER A 108 -12.17 2.51 3.77
N TYR A 109 -12.40 3.69 4.38
CA TYR A 109 -13.69 4.38 4.33
C TYR A 109 -13.86 5.24 3.08
N TYR A 110 -12.77 5.73 2.49
CA TYR A 110 -12.83 6.59 1.32
C TYR A 110 -12.95 5.80 0.02
N PRO A 111 -13.76 6.26 -0.95
CA PRO A 111 -13.91 5.61 -2.25
C PRO A 111 -12.72 5.91 -3.18
N TRP A 112 -11.55 5.37 -2.85
CA TRP A 112 -10.33 5.60 -3.62
C TRP A 112 -10.41 5.03 -5.04
N GLN A 113 -10.12 5.90 -6.00
CA GLN A 113 -9.79 5.55 -7.36
C GLN A 113 -8.26 5.45 -7.51
N ASP A 114 -7.78 4.27 -7.88
CA ASP A 114 -6.38 4.08 -8.26
C ASP A 114 -6.12 4.69 -9.64
N LEU A 115 -5.25 5.70 -9.69
CA LEU A 115 -4.85 6.40 -10.92
C LEU A 115 -3.55 5.84 -11.52
N GLY A 116 -2.99 4.80 -10.90
CA GLY A 116 -1.82 4.10 -11.39
C GLY A 116 -0.50 4.67 -10.90
N THR A 117 0.57 4.19 -11.53
CA THR A 117 1.93 4.65 -11.25
C THR A 117 2.22 5.92 -12.01
N VAL A 118 2.72 6.95 -11.32
CA VAL A 118 2.92 8.29 -11.87
C VAL A 118 4.37 8.76 -11.69
N PRO A 119 4.88 9.67 -12.54
CA PRO A 119 6.17 10.30 -12.33
C PRO A 119 6.13 11.28 -11.15
N PHE A 120 7.31 11.61 -10.60
CA PHE A 120 7.44 12.60 -9.52
C PHE A 120 6.81 13.95 -9.88
N SER A 121 6.93 14.39 -11.13
CA SER A 121 6.33 15.64 -11.61
C SER A 121 4.81 15.69 -11.41
N THR A 122 4.11 14.55 -11.52
CA THR A 122 2.65 14.51 -11.28
C THR A 122 2.31 14.77 -9.81
N MET A 123 3.14 14.31 -8.87
CA MET A 123 2.98 14.64 -7.47
C MET A 123 3.30 16.12 -7.23
N ALA A 124 4.43 16.60 -7.76
CA ALA A 124 4.86 18.00 -7.64
C ALA A 124 3.79 18.99 -8.13
N ASP A 125 3.13 18.69 -9.25
CA ASP A 125 2.03 19.50 -9.79
C ASP A 125 0.80 19.59 -8.86
N GLN A 126 0.63 18.65 -7.91
CA GLN A 126 -0.44 18.67 -6.90
C GLN A 126 0.01 19.30 -5.57
N LEU A 127 1.30 19.58 -5.38
CA LEU A 127 1.79 20.01 -4.06
C LEU A 127 1.37 21.43 -3.66
N PHE A 128 0.90 22.30 -4.55
CA PHE A 128 0.46 23.68 -4.22
C PHE A 128 1.28 24.37 -3.10
N PHE A 129 0.68 24.69 -1.95
CA PHE A 129 1.33 25.34 -0.79
C PHE A 129 2.41 24.46 -0.10
N PHE A 130 2.55 23.21 -0.51
CA PHE A 130 3.52 22.23 -0.05
C PHE A 130 4.64 21.99 -1.08
N ASP A 131 4.80 22.85 -2.10
CA ASP A 131 5.81 22.71 -3.16
C ASP A 131 7.25 22.57 -2.65
N ALA A 132 7.55 23.16 -1.49
CA ALA A 132 8.81 23.00 -0.79
C ALA A 132 9.13 21.55 -0.39
N LEU A 133 8.16 20.63 -0.36
CA LEU A 133 8.43 19.20 -0.14
C LEU A 133 9.26 18.58 -1.26
N ASP A 134 9.01 18.94 -2.53
CA ASP A 134 9.64 18.32 -3.70
C ASP A 134 11.17 18.24 -3.58
N PRO A 135 11.91 19.36 -3.42
CA PRO A 135 13.36 19.32 -3.37
C PRO A 135 13.93 18.57 -2.16
N HIS A 136 13.15 18.42 -1.07
CA HIS A 136 13.63 17.89 0.20
C HIS A 136 13.24 16.42 0.44
N LEU A 137 12.14 15.95 -0.14
CA LEU A 137 11.62 14.59 0.08
C LEU A 137 12.66 13.52 -0.27
N LEU A 138 13.37 13.70 -1.40
CA LEU A 138 14.38 12.76 -1.87
C LEU A 138 15.62 12.69 -0.97
N THR A 139 16.00 13.81 -0.36
CA THR A 139 17.21 13.90 0.48
C THR A 139 16.96 13.51 1.93
N GLU A 140 15.78 13.83 2.46
CA GLU A 140 15.44 13.56 3.87
C GLU A 140 15.02 12.11 4.09
N ILE A 141 14.29 11.52 3.13
CA ILE A 141 13.77 10.16 3.26
C ILE A 141 14.67 9.16 2.54
N GLY A 142 15.17 9.52 1.36
CA GLY A 142 15.99 8.64 0.53
C GLY A 142 17.50 8.84 0.74
N ASN A 143 18.27 8.39 -0.26
CA ASN A 143 19.69 8.68 -0.37
C ASN A 143 20.02 9.87 -1.31
N GLY A 144 19.01 10.66 -1.68
CA GLY A 144 19.12 11.81 -2.58
C GLY A 144 19.33 11.48 -4.07
N THR A 145 19.55 10.21 -4.43
CA THR A 145 19.84 9.79 -5.81
C THR A 145 19.02 8.60 -6.29
N GLU A 146 18.34 7.89 -5.38
CA GLU A 146 17.54 6.73 -5.73
C GLU A 146 16.31 7.12 -6.55
N GLN A 147 15.95 6.24 -7.49
CA GLN A 147 14.75 6.39 -8.30
C GLN A 147 13.56 5.91 -7.48
N VAL A 148 12.71 6.85 -7.08
CA VAL A 148 11.47 6.56 -6.36
C VAL A 148 10.39 6.02 -7.30
N GLN A 149 9.43 5.30 -6.73
CA GLN A 149 8.24 4.82 -7.44
C GLN A 149 7.01 5.35 -6.73
N ILE A 150 6.02 5.87 -7.48
CA ILE A 150 4.87 6.55 -6.88
C ILE A 150 3.59 5.90 -7.35
N ARG A 151 2.70 5.55 -6.42
CA ARG A 151 1.30 5.22 -6.69
C ARG A 151 0.43 6.40 -6.30
N TYR A 152 -0.53 6.74 -7.15
CA TYR A 152 -1.44 7.86 -6.92
C TYR A 152 -2.88 7.36 -6.84
N PHE A 153 -3.57 7.76 -5.77
CA PHE A 153 -4.98 7.52 -5.55
C PHE A 153 -5.71 8.85 -5.40
N TYR A 154 -6.94 8.87 -5.89
CA TYR A 154 -7.82 10.03 -5.78
C TYR A 154 -9.16 9.61 -5.19
N SER A 155 -9.73 10.44 -4.34
CA SER A 155 -11.08 10.21 -3.80
C SER A 155 -11.86 11.52 -3.82
N SER A 156 -13.17 11.41 -4.07
CA SER A 156 -14.08 12.54 -3.96
C SER A 156 -15.39 12.07 -3.33
N TYR A 157 -15.85 12.78 -2.31
CA TYR A 157 -17.10 12.47 -1.62
C TYR A 157 -17.70 13.72 -0.98
N LEU A 158 -19.02 13.70 -0.80
CA LEU A 158 -19.72 14.75 -0.06
C LEU A 158 -19.46 14.59 1.44
N VAL A 159 -19.06 15.68 2.08
CA VAL A 159 -18.96 15.77 3.55
C VAL A 159 -20.22 16.37 4.16
N ALA A 160 -20.93 17.23 3.41
CA ALA A 160 -22.22 17.78 3.77
C ALA A 160 -23.01 18.16 2.49
N PRO A 161 -24.32 18.47 2.58
CA PRO A 161 -25.06 18.96 1.41
C PRO A 161 -24.41 20.22 0.81
N GLY A 162 -23.88 20.10 -0.40
CA GLY A 162 -23.19 21.19 -1.09
C GLY A 162 -21.72 21.40 -0.71
N ALA A 163 -21.13 20.49 0.06
CA ALA A 163 -19.71 20.51 0.41
C ALA A 163 -19.06 19.14 0.14
N SER A 164 -17.92 19.15 -0.53
CA SER A 164 -17.19 17.99 -1.01
C SER A 164 -15.75 18.05 -0.55
N ASP A 165 -15.18 16.90 -0.22
CA ASP A 165 -13.74 16.74 -0.12
C ASP A 165 -13.21 16.08 -1.39
N TRP A 166 -12.03 16.52 -1.81
CA TRP A 166 -11.20 15.90 -2.83
C TRP A 166 -9.87 15.54 -2.21
N ASN A 167 -9.53 14.25 -2.21
CA ASN A 167 -8.31 13.76 -1.59
C ASN A 167 -7.35 13.27 -2.67
N HIS A 168 -6.08 13.63 -2.53
CA HIS A 168 -4.97 13.23 -3.38
C HIS A 168 -3.96 12.48 -2.51
N LEU A 169 -3.90 11.16 -2.66
CA LEU A 169 -3.04 10.30 -1.88
C LEU A 169 -1.90 9.77 -2.75
N PHE A 170 -0.67 10.12 -2.38
CA PHE A 170 0.55 9.67 -3.03
C PHE A 170 1.32 8.74 -2.09
N ILE A 171 1.58 7.52 -2.55
CA ILE A 171 2.43 6.54 -1.85
C ILE A 171 3.74 6.45 -2.63
N VAL A 172 4.81 6.95 -2.03
CA VAL A 172 6.15 7.07 -2.61
C VAL A 172 7.07 6.02 -1.99
N LEU A 173 7.52 5.06 -2.79
CA LEU A 173 8.50 4.05 -2.40
C LEU A 173 9.93 4.53 -2.71
N PHE A 174 10.79 4.43 -1.70
CA PHE A 174 12.23 4.57 -1.76
C PHE A 174 12.88 3.17 -1.72
N PRO A 175 13.08 2.52 -2.87
CA PRO A 175 13.42 1.10 -2.91
C PRO A 175 14.82 0.77 -2.38
N GLN A 176 15.75 1.72 -2.38
CA GLN A 176 17.11 1.53 -1.86
C GLN A 176 17.18 1.85 -0.38
N SER A 177 16.51 2.92 0.06
CA SER A 177 16.44 3.29 1.49
C SER A 177 15.42 2.47 2.27
N HIS A 178 14.62 1.63 1.60
CA HIS A 178 13.60 0.78 2.20
C HIS A 178 12.59 1.59 3.03
N ARG A 179 12.17 2.72 2.47
CA ARG A 179 11.23 3.65 3.11
C ARG A 179 10.04 3.94 2.22
N VAL A 180 8.95 4.37 2.84
CA VAL A 180 7.72 4.80 2.19
C VAL A 180 7.36 6.17 2.74
N ALA A 181 7.06 7.12 1.86
CA ALA A 181 6.41 8.37 2.23
C ALA A 181 4.96 8.34 1.74
N VAL A 182 4.03 8.78 2.58
CA VAL A 182 2.60 8.87 2.26
C VAL A 182 2.18 10.31 2.42
N PHE A 183 1.94 10.97 1.29
CA PHE A 183 1.44 12.34 1.26
C PHE A 183 -0.04 12.32 0.91
N ASN A 184 -0.87 12.91 1.78
CA ASN A 184 -2.30 13.10 1.52
C ASN A 184 -2.61 14.59 1.51
N LEU A 185 -3.12 15.10 0.40
CA LEU A 185 -3.68 16.43 0.28
C LEU A 185 -5.20 16.33 0.21
N VAL A 186 -5.88 17.05 1.08
CA VAL A 186 -7.32 17.23 1.05
C VAL A 186 -7.63 18.63 0.58
N ASN A 187 -8.54 18.76 -0.37
CA ASN A 187 -9.12 20.02 -0.78
C ASN A 187 -10.61 20.01 -0.42
N HIS A 188 -11.08 21.10 0.17
CA HIS A 188 -12.43 21.27 0.68
C HIS A 188 -13.21 22.22 -0.20
N GLU A 189 -14.42 21.82 -0.58
CA GLU A 189 -15.45 22.73 -1.05
C GLU A 189 -16.13 23.35 0.17
N ILE A 190 -16.07 24.67 0.28
CA ILE A 190 -16.72 25.44 1.36
C ILE A 190 -18.08 25.96 0.91
#